data_AF-A0A9P5SY32-F1
#
_entry.id   AF-A0A9P5SY32-F1
#
_cell.length_a   1.000
_cell.length_b   1.000
_cell.length_c   1.000
_cell.angle_alpha   90.00
_cell.angle_beta   90.00
_cell.angle_gamma   90.00
#
_symmetry.space_group_name_H-M   'P 1'
#
loop_
_entity.id
_entity.type
_entity.pdbx_description
1 polymer ?
#
loop_
_entity_poly.entity_id
_entity_poly.type
_entity_poly.pdbx_seq_one_letter_code
_entity_poly.pdbx_strand_id
1 'polypeptide(L)' 'MSSEELNTVWETGTTFVPLIPVNLHPLLAAITLSVGLLFATKFGLAQKPAIAHDLATAVPSAILLGFGIVFLALSVGLYV' A
#
# COMPACT_ATOMS: atom_id res chain seq x y z
N MET A 1 1.94 21.30 -29.91
CA MET A 1 0.68 20.60 -29.64
C MET A 1 -0.40 21.66 -29.52
N SER A 2 -1.28 21.75 -30.50
CA SER A 2 -2.43 22.67 -30.47
C SER A 2 -3.54 22.12 -29.57
N SER A 3 -4.48 22.98 -29.16
CA SER A 3 -5.62 22.56 -28.35
C SER A 3 -6.52 21.54 -29.06
N GLU A 4 -6.60 21.59 -30.40
CA GLU A 4 -7.35 20.62 -31.22
C GLU A 4 -6.71 19.23 -31.19
N GLU A 5 -5.37 19.16 -31.26
CA GLU A 5 -4.63 17.89 -31.14
C GLU A 5 -4.85 17.25 -29.77
N LEU A 6 -4.86 18.06 -28.69
CA LEU A 6 -5.16 17.62 -27.32
C LEU A 6 -6.55 17.02 -27.18
N ASN A 7 -7.56 17.69 -27.73
CA ASN A 7 -8.95 17.23 -27.64
C ASN A 7 -9.14 15.92 -28.39
N THR A 8 -8.52 15.77 -29.56
CA THR A 8 -8.58 14.53 -30.34
C THR A 8 -7.97 13.36 -29.57
N VAL A 9 -6.82 13.58 -28.90
CA VAL A 9 -6.17 12.55 -28.08
C VAL A 9 -7.00 12.22 -26.83
N TRP A 10 -7.61 13.22 -26.20
CA TRP A 10 -8.48 13.01 -25.05
C TRP A 10 -9.74 12.21 -25.39
N GLU A 11 -10.39 12.51 -26.51
CA GLU A 11 -11.62 11.84 -26.95
C GLU A 11 -11.39 10.39 -27.43
N THR A 12 -10.21 10.10 -27.96
CA THR A 12 -9.84 8.75 -28.45
C THR A 12 -9.11 7.90 -27.42
N GLY A 13 -8.76 8.47 -26.27
CA GLY A 13 -8.07 7.79 -25.18
C GLY A 13 -8.92 6.71 -24.52
N THR A 14 -8.27 5.68 -23.98
CA THR A 14 -8.95 4.67 -23.16
C THR A 14 -9.19 5.19 -21.74
N THR A 15 -10.36 4.87 -21.19
CA THR A 15 -10.68 5.20 -19.80
C THR A 15 -9.69 4.55 -18.85
N PHE A 16 -9.15 5.34 -17.91
CA PHE A 16 -8.31 4.82 -16.85
C PHE A 16 -9.09 3.82 -15.99
N VAL A 17 -8.56 2.60 -15.87
CA VAL A 17 -9.07 1.59 -14.96
C VAL A 17 -8.03 1.43 -13.85
N PRO A 18 -8.40 1.66 -12.57
CA PRO A 18 -7.45 1.51 -11.48
C PRO A 18 -7.02 0.04 -11.36
N LEU A 19 -5.72 -0.17 -11.18
CA LEU A 19 -5.15 -1.51 -11.00
C LEU A 19 -5.74 -2.23 -9.78
N ILE A 20 -6.08 -1.46 -8.74
CA ILE A 20 -6.72 -1.97 -7.53
C ILE A 20 -8.10 -1.33 -7.41
N PRO A 21 -9.18 -2.13 -7.45
CA PRO A 21 -10.53 -1.65 -7.21
C PRO A 21 -10.69 -0.99 -5.82
N VAL A 22 -11.40 0.14 -5.77
CA VAL A 22 -11.56 0.96 -4.55
C VAL A 22 -12.21 0.18 -3.41
N ASN A 23 -13.13 -0.74 -3.73
CA ASN A 23 -13.79 -1.60 -2.75
C ASN A 23 -12.85 -2.58 -2.05
N LEU A 24 -11.64 -2.83 -2.58
CA LEU A 24 -10.64 -3.68 -1.95
C LEU A 24 -9.71 -2.94 -0.97
N HIS A 25 -9.65 -1.60 -1.02
CA HIS A 25 -8.77 -0.82 -0.14
C HIS A 25 -8.98 -1.10 1.35
N PRO A 26 -10.22 -1.16 1.90
CA PRO A 26 -10.42 -1.43 3.32
C PRO A 26 -9.90 -2.83 3.73
N LEU A 27 -10.14 -3.83 2.88
CA LEU A 27 -9.70 -5.20 3.11
C LEU A 27 -8.16 -5.29 3.06
N LEU A 28 -7.55 -4.68 2.05
CA LEU A 28 -6.09 -4.64 1.91
C LEU A 28 -5.44 -3.92 3.09
N ALA A 29 -6.00 -2.80 3.54
CA ALA A 29 -5.55 -2.08 4.74
C ALA A 29 -5.60 -2.99 5.97
N ALA A 30 -6.74 -3.64 6.22
CA ALA A 30 -6.90 -4.52 7.36
C ALA A 30 -5.89 -5.68 7.37
N ILE A 31 -5.69 -6.34 6.23
CA ILE A 31 -4.75 -7.47 6.12
C ILE A 31 -3.30 -7.00 6.31
N THR A 32 -2.87 -6.00 5.54
CA THR A 32 -1.48 -5.54 5.55
C THR A 32 -1.09 -4.93 6.89
N LEU A 33 -1.96 -4.12 7.52
CA LEU A 33 -1.73 -3.60 8.86
C LEU A 33 -1.67 -4.72 9.90
N SER A 34 -2.61 -5.66 9.88
CA SER A 34 -2.64 -6.75 10.86
C SER A 34 -1.38 -7.61 10.77
N VAL A 35 -1.01 -8.06 9.57
CA VAL A 35 0.18 -8.88 9.37
C VAL A 35 1.45 -8.07 9.66
N GLY A 36 1.50 -6.80 9.24
CA GLY A 36 2.62 -5.90 9.54
C GLY A 36 2.83 -5.70 11.04
N LEU A 37 1.74 -5.52 11.81
CA LEU A 37 1.78 -5.43 13.27
C LEU A 37 2.25 -6.74 13.91
N LEU A 38 1.86 -7.90 13.39
CA LEU A 38 2.35 -9.18 13.89
C LEU A 38 3.87 -9.31 13.73
N PHE A 39 4.42 -8.92 12.59
CA PHE A 39 5.88 -8.90 12.39
C PHE A 39 6.57 -7.85 13.28
N ALA A 40 5.99 -6.65 13.44
CA ALA A 40 6.51 -5.63 14.36
C ALA A 40 6.54 -6.14 15.81
N THR A 41 5.50 -6.85 16.23
CA THR A 41 5.39 -7.42 17.57
C THR A 41 6.46 -8.49 17.79
N LYS A 42 6.68 -9.38 16.81
CA LYS A 42 7.75 -10.39 16.86
C LYS A 42 9.14 -9.76 16.95
N PHE A 43 9.37 -8.67 16.21
CA PHE A 43 10.61 -7.90 16.31
C PHE A 43 10.78 -7.32 17.73
N GLY A 44 9.76 -6.66 18.27
CA GLY A 44 9.84 -6.00 19.59
C GLY A 44 9.91 -6.93 20.80
N LEU A 45 9.42 -8.17 20.69
CA LEU A 45 9.42 -9.15 21.79
C LEU A 45 10.67 -10.06 21.80
N ALA A 46 11.50 -10.02 20.77
CA ALA A 46 12.65 -10.92 20.69
C ALA A 46 13.73 -10.56 21.72
N GLN A 47 14.15 -11.54 22.53
CA GLN A 47 15.25 -11.36 23.47
C GLN A 47 16.55 -11.89 22.88
N LYS A 48 17.55 -11.00 22.73
CA LYS A 48 18.85 -11.28 22.09
C LYS A 48 18.71 -11.87 20.68
N PRO A 49 17.92 -11.24 19.78
CA PRO A 49 17.78 -11.74 18.43
C PRO A 49 19.12 -11.70 17.68
N ALA A 50 19.32 -12.66 16.78
CA ALA A 50 20.37 -12.56 15.78
C ALA A 50 19.99 -11.48 14.76
N ILE A 51 21.00 -10.84 14.14
CA ILE A 51 20.78 -9.85 13.06
C ILE A 51 19.86 -10.39 11.95
N ALA A 52 19.98 -11.68 11.63
CA ALA A 52 19.12 -12.33 10.65
C ALA A 52 17.64 -12.33 11.06
N HIS A 53 17.33 -12.52 12.35
CA HIS A 53 15.97 -12.44 12.86
C HIS A 53 15.42 -11.02 12.76
N ASP A 54 16.24 -10.03 13.12
CA ASP A 54 15.85 -8.61 13.08
C ASP A 54 15.53 -8.19 11.65
N LEU A 55 16.37 -8.54 10.69
CA LEU A 55 16.09 -8.27 9.28
C LEU A 55 14.85 -9.02 8.78
N ALA A 56 14.69 -10.30 9.16
CA ALA A 56 13.57 -11.12 8.74
C ALA A 56 12.21 -10.67 9.33
N THR A 57 12.22 -9.86 10.39
CA THR A 57 10.99 -9.36 11.02
C THR A 57 10.75 -7.88 10.75
N ALA A 58 11.78 -7.04 10.81
CA ALA A 58 11.68 -5.61 10.57
C ALA A 58 11.37 -5.28 9.11
N VAL A 59 12.03 -5.93 8.14
CA VAL A 59 11.84 -5.61 6.72
C VAL A 59 10.42 -5.92 6.25
N PRO A 60 9.86 -7.12 6.47
CA PRO A 60 8.47 -7.39 6.08
C PRO A 60 7.49 -6.50 6.85
N SER A 61 7.74 -6.23 8.13
CA SER A 61 6.90 -5.34 8.92
C SER A 61 6.82 -3.94 8.32
N ALA A 62 7.97 -3.32 8.02
CA ALA A 62 8.02 -1.97 7.46
C ALA A 62 7.28 -1.87 6.13
N ILE A 63 7.46 -2.85 5.24
CA ILE A 63 6.77 -2.91 3.95
C ILE A 63 5.25 -3.01 4.16
N LEU A 64 4.82 -3.98 4.96
CA LEU A 64 3.38 -4.23 5.18
C LEU A 64 2.69 -3.07 5.89
N LEU A 65 3.32 -2.47 6.90
CA LEU A 65 2.78 -1.30 7.59
C LEU A 65 2.72 -0.07 6.68
N GLY A 66 3.77 0.17 5.88
CA GLY A 66 3.81 1.27 4.93
C GLY A 66 2.67 1.18 3.90
N PHE A 67 2.51 0.04 3.23
CA PHE A 67 1.39 -0.18 2.31
C PHE A 67 0.04 -0.16 3.02
N GLY A 68 -0.04 -0.69 4.24
CA GLY A 68 -1.27 -0.68 5.03
C GLY A 68 -1.76 0.71 5.38
N ILE A 69 -0.85 1.64 5.69
CA ILE A 69 -1.20 3.05 5.92
C ILE A 69 -1.71 3.70 4.63
N VAL A 70 -1.10 3.42 3.48
CA VAL A 70 -1.56 3.93 2.18
C VAL A 70 -2.98 3.43 1.89
N PHE A 71 -3.23 2.13 2.00
CA PHE A 71 -4.57 1.57 1.78
C PHE A 71 -5.60 2.09 2.78
N LEU A 72 -5.19 2.34 4.03
CA LEU A 72 -6.06 2.94 5.04
C LEU A 72 -6.45 4.38 4.65
N ALA A 73 -5.49 5.21 4.25
CA ALA A 73 -5.75 6.57 3.78
C ALA A 73 -6.70 6.60 2.57
N LEU A 74 -6.47 5.69 1.61
CA LEU A 74 -7.36 5.51 0.45
C LEU A 74 -8.75 5.01 0.85
N SER A 75 -8.85 4.16 1.87
CA SER A 75 -10.12 3.61 2.37
C SER A 75 -10.98 4.65 3.08
N VAL A 76 -10.37 5.64 3.74
CA VAL A 76 -11.10 6.72 4.45
C VAL A 76 -11.33 7.95 3.57
N GLY A 77 -10.95 7.89 2.30
CA GLY A 77 -11.16 8.97 1.34
C GLY A 77 -10.25 10.18 1.51
N LEU A 78 -9.12 10.04 2.21
CA LEU A 78 -8.10 11.10 2.25
C LEU A 78 -7.41 11.24 0.89
N TYR A 79 -7.25 10.13 0.17
CA TYR A 79 -6.50 10.02 -1.08
C TYR A 79 -5.05 10.53 -0.95
N VAL A 80 -4.18 10.15 -1.88
CA VAL A 80 -2.78 10.62 -1.94
C VAL A 80 -2.57 11.22 -3.32
#